data_AF-A0AAT9RIW8-F1
#
_entry.id   AF-A0AAT9RIW8-F1
#
_cell.length_a   1.000
_cell.length_b   1.000
_cell.length_c   1.000
_cell.angle_alpha   90.00
_cell.angle_beta   90.00
_cell.angle_gamma   90.00
#
_symmetry.space_group_name_H-M   'P 1'
#
loop_
_entity.id
_entity.type
_entity.pdbx_description
1 polymer ?
#
loop_
_entity_poly.entity_id
_entity_poly.type
_entity_poly.pdbx_seq_one_letter_code
_entity_poly.pdbx_strand_id
1 'polypeptide(L)'
;MELRRMNRQHPPTNPAQSQPVTPDALRNQYESGATVDELVSASGLSYGMVLNRLHDAGTVMRTSWQTRRMRQDSQARRRLAARLRTLYEQQGATLAELAAVAGESRRGARRLLLEAGGTVRTPQQTLRMRAAARAAERQKLALSLRARYEEGATVPDLAKACNYSVATVYRLLHQASTRMRPQHRHGPTRPEGKRP
;
A
#
# COMPACT_ATOMS: atom_id res chain seq x y z
N MET A 1 -68.09 16.45 -39.12
CA MET A 1 -66.67 16.89 -39.21
C MET A 1 -65.98 16.48 -37.92
N GLU A 2 -65.19 15.41 -38.01
CA GLU A 2 -64.62 14.70 -36.86
C GLU A 2 -63.38 15.42 -36.30
N LEU A 3 -63.35 15.57 -34.98
CA LEU A 3 -62.23 16.14 -34.22
C LEU A 3 -61.10 15.11 -34.12
N ARG A 4 -60.05 15.34 -34.90
CA ARG A 4 -58.81 14.56 -34.94
C ARG A 4 -58.07 14.66 -33.60
N ARG A 5 -58.27 13.67 -32.72
CA ARG A 5 -57.49 13.50 -31.48
C ARG A 5 -56.03 13.21 -31.85
N MET A 6 -55.14 14.18 -31.60
CA MET A 6 -53.69 13.94 -31.64
C MET A 6 -53.29 13.12 -30.41
N ASN A 7 -53.03 11.85 -30.67
CA ASN A 7 -52.48 10.86 -29.78
C ASN A 7 -51.04 11.28 -29.39
N ARG A 8 -50.84 11.84 -28.19
CA ARG A 8 -49.50 12.01 -27.62
C ARG A 8 -49.05 10.65 -27.09
N GLN A 9 -48.29 9.94 -27.91
CA GLN A 9 -47.58 8.73 -27.48
C GLN A 9 -46.61 9.11 -26.35
N HIS A 10 -46.93 8.68 -25.13
CA HIS A 10 -45.97 8.64 -24.03
C HIS A 10 -44.91 7.57 -24.37
N PRO A 11 -43.61 7.84 -24.20
CA PRO A 11 -42.61 6.78 -24.28
C PRO A 11 -42.84 5.79 -23.13
N PRO A 12 -42.69 4.47 -23.35
CA PRO A 12 -42.85 3.49 -22.29
C PRO A 12 -41.71 3.65 -21.28
N THR A 13 -42.04 4.10 -20.08
CA THR A 13 -41.15 4.01 -18.91
C THR A 13 -40.92 2.54 -18.62
N ASN A 14 -39.73 2.03 -18.91
CA ASN A 14 -39.29 0.69 -18.53
C ASN A 14 -39.46 0.49 -17.00
N PRO A 15 -40.32 -0.42 -16.52
CA PRO A 15 -40.46 -0.72 -15.09
C PRO A 15 -39.47 -1.80 -14.64
N ALA A 16 -38.27 -1.85 -15.23
CA ALA A 16 -37.27 -2.83 -14.88
C ALA A 16 -36.33 -2.21 -13.82
N GLN A 17 -36.46 -2.72 -12.58
CA GLN A 17 -35.53 -2.56 -11.43
C GLN A 17 -35.85 -1.50 -10.35
N SER A 18 -37.08 -1.04 -10.21
CA SER A 18 -37.48 -0.36 -8.97
C SER A 18 -37.72 -1.39 -7.87
N GLN A 19 -36.65 -1.96 -7.30
CA GLN A 19 -36.77 -2.64 -6.00
C GLN A 19 -37.48 -1.67 -5.04
N PRO A 20 -38.52 -2.10 -4.32
CA PRO A 20 -39.20 -1.23 -3.38
C PRO A 20 -38.17 -0.79 -2.34
N VAL A 21 -37.79 0.48 -2.38
CA VAL A 21 -36.82 1.07 -1.46
C VAL A 21 -37.43 1.03 -0.06
N THR A 22 -37.06 0.03 0.75
CA THR A 22 -37.66 -0.15 2.07
C THR A 22 -37.23 0.98 3.02
N PRO A 23 -38.08 1.38 3.97
CA PRO A 23 -37.70 2.36 5.01
C PRO A 23 -36.40 1.96 5.73
N ASP A 24 -36.23 0.67 6.02
CA ASP A 24 -35.00 0.14 6.66
C ASP A 24 -33.77 0.26 5.77
N ALA A 25 -33.89 0.11 4.45
CA ALA A 25 -32.77 0.30 3.54
C ALA A 25 -32.30 1.76 3.52
N LEU A 26 -33.24 2.72 3.52
CA LEU A 26 -32.92 4.15 3.64
C LEU A 26 -32.28 4.48 4.98
N ARG A 27 -32.81 3.90 6.07
CA ARG A 27 -32.25 4.06 7.41
C ARG A 27 -30.81 3.56 7.50
N ASN A 28 -30.53 2.36 7.00
CA ASN A 28 -29.17 1.79 6.99
C ASN A 28 -28.19 2.67 6.21
N GLN A 29 -28.60 3.17 5.04
CA GLN A 29 -27.77 4.07 4.24
C GLN A 29 -27.56 5.42 4.94
N TYR A 30 -28.61 5.98 5.56
CA TYR A 30 -28.50 7.20 6.36
C TYR A 30 -27.51 6.98 7.51
N GLU A 31 -27.74 5.99 8.36
CA GLU A 31 -26.87 5.65 9.50
C GLU A 31 -25.42 5.39 9.08
N SER A 32 -25.15 4.93 7.86
CA SER A 32 -23.80 4.77 7.32
C SER A 32 -23.08 6.08 6.92
N GLY A 33 -23.79 7.22 6.86
CA GLY A 33 -23.21 8.53 6.52
C GLY A 33 -23.80 9.21 5.28
N ALA A 34 -24.78 8.60 4.60
CA ALA A 34 -25.46 9.21 3.45
C ALA A 34 -26.28 10.44 3.87
N THR A 35 -26.31 11.46 3.02
CA THR A 35 -27.18 12.64 3.18
C THR A 35 -28.55 12.37 2.56
N VAL A 36 -29.55 13.16 2.95
CA VAL A 36 -30.89 13.05 2.35
C VAL A 36 -30.85 13.27 0.84
N ASP A 37 -30.03 14.19 0.33
CA ASP A 37 -29.88 14.43 -1.12
C ASP A 37 -29.28 13.24 -1.87
N GLU A 38 -28.35 12.53 -1.25
CA GLU A 38 -27.78 11.31 -1.81
C GLU A 38 -28.79 10.16 -1.80
N LEU A 39 -29.59 10.05 -0.74
CA LEU A 39 -30.68 9.08 -0.68
C LEU A 39 -31.74 9.37 -1.74
N VAL A 40 -32.09 10.65 -1.96
CA VAL A 40 -32.99 11.09 -3.05
C VAL A 40 -32.42 10.68 -4.40
N SER A 41 -31.13 10.96 -4.64
CA SER A 41 -30.46 10.65 -5.91
C SER A 41 -30.37 9.13 -6.15
N ALA A 42 -30.10 8.34 -5.11
CA ALA A 42 -29.94 6.89 -5.21
C ALA A 42 -31.27 6.13 -5.28
N SER A 43 -32.31 6.65 -4.61
CA SER A 43 -33.63 6.00 -4.55
C SER A 43 -34.62 6.48 -5.62
N GLY A 44 -34.36 7.64 -6.25
CA GLY A 44 -35.30 8.29 -7.16
C GLY A 44 -36.56 8.82 -6.48
N LEU A 45 -36.63 8.81 -5.15
CA LEU A 45 -37.75 9.32 -4.37
C LEU A 45 -37.66 10.83 -4.18
N SER A 46 -38.81 11.50 -4.01
CA SER A 46 -38.82 12.91 -3.64
C SER A 46 -38.21 13.13 -2.25
N TYR A 47 -37.65 14.31 -2.03
CA TYR A 47 -37.02 14.68 -0.75
C TYR A 47 -37.95 14.48 0.46
N GLY A 48 -39.21 14.92 0.36
CA GLY A 48 -40.20 14.73 1.42
C GLY A 48 -40.53 13.25 1.68
N MET A 49 -40.54 12.41 0.65
CA MET A 49 -40.81 10.99 0.79
C MET A 49 -39.65 10.25 1.48
N VAL A 50 -38.41 10.65 1.21
CA VAL A 50 -37.24 10.11 1.94
C VAL A 50 -37.30 10.49 3.41
N LEU A 51 -37.64 11.74 3.74
CA LEU A 51 -37.80 12.18 5.13
C LEU A 51 -38.90 11.43 5.86
N ASN A 52 -40.07 11.28 5.23
CA ASN A 52 -41.19 10.53 5.82
C ASN A 52 -40.77 9.07 6.08
N ARG A 53 -40.13 8.40 5.11
CA ARG A 53 -39.66 7.03 5.31
C ARG A 53 -38.59 6.88 6.38
N LEU A 54 -37.68 7.86 6.51
CA LEU A 54 -36.71 7.87 7.60
C LEU A 54 -37.40 8.07 8.95
N HIS A 55 -38.42 8.92 9.03
CA HIS A 55 -39.23 9.11 10.23
C HIS A 55 -40.03 7.85 10.59
N ASP A 56 -40.66 7.20 9.61
CA ASP A 56 -41.40 5.94 9.78
C ASP A 56 -40.47 4.82 10.29
N ALA A 57 -39.21 4.81 9.85
CA ALA A 57 -38.18 3.90 10.35
C ALA A 57 -37.60 4.29 11.73
N GLY A 58 -38.11 5.35 12.37
CA GLY A 58 -37.67 5.83 13.69
C GLY A 58 -36.29 6.51 13.68
N THR A 59 -35.85 7.03 12.53
CA THR A 59 -34.50 7.58 12.37
C THR A 59 -34.43 9.01 12.93
N VAL A 60 -33.50 9.26 13.86
CA VAL A 60 -33.24 10.61 14.37
C VAL A 60 -32.42 11.40 13.35
N MET A 61 -32.88 12.60 13.00
CA MET A 61 -32.17 13.46 12.06
C MET A 61 -30.84 13.95 12.63
N ARG A 62 -29.77 13.77 11.86
CA ARG A 62 -28.42 14.22 12.19
C ARG A 62 -28.22 15.67 11.80
N THR A 63 -27.39 16.36 12.57
CA THR A 63 -26.94 17.71 12.20
C THR A 63 -25.94 17.67 11.05
N SER A 64 -25.76 18.80 10.39
CA SER A 64 -24.76 18.98 9.34
C SER A 64 -23.33 18.68 9.84
N TRP A 65 -23.00 19.05 11.09
CA TRP A 65 -21.72 18.77 11.71
C TRP A 65 -21.50 17.27 11.98
N GLN A 66 -22.51 16.57 12.50
CA GLN A 66 -22.44 15.12 12.72
C GLN A 66 -22.20 14.38 11.39
N THR A 67 -22.92 14.77 10.34
CA THR A 67 -22.75 14.20 8.99
C THR A 67 -21.36 14.48 8.42
N ARG A 68 -20.85 15.71 8.59
CA ARG A 68 -19.50 16.09 8.15
C ARG A 68 -18.43 15.25 8.86
N ARG A 69 -18.54 15.05 10.18
CA ARG A 69 -17.57 14.26 10.96
C ARG A 69 -17.56 12.79 10.53
N MET A 70 -18.71 12.14 10.42
CA MET A 70 -18.81 10.74 9.95
C MET A 70 -18.20 10.55 8.55
N ARG A 71 -18.40 11.52 7.65
CA ARG A 71 -17.80 11.51 6.31
C ARG A 71 -16.30 11.74 6.33
N GLN A 72 -15.83 12.65 7.18
CA GLN A 72 -14.42 12.93 7.30
C GLN A 72 -13.66 11.70 7.83
N ASP A 73 -14.22 10.98 8.80
CA ASP A 73 -13.64 9.74 9.33
C ASP A 73 -13.61 8.62 8.27
N SER A 74 -14.70 8.44 7.51
CA SER A 74 -14.75 7.44 6.43
C SER A 74 -13.82 7.80 5.25
N GLN A 75 -13.73 9.07 4.86
CA GLN A 75 -12.78 9.52 3.84
C GLN A 75 -11.32 9.39 4.32
N ALA A 76 -11.03 9.74 5.57
CA ALA A 76 -9.71 9.56 6.16
C ALA A 76 -9.31 8.07 6.16
N ARG A 77 -10.23 7.18 6.52
CA ARG A 77 -10.02 5.72 6.43
C ARG A 77 -9.70 5.27 5.01
N ARG A 78 -10.46 5.74 4.00
CA ARG A 78 -10.19 5.41 2.58
C ARG A 78 -8.83 5.91 2.11
N ARG A 79 -8.44 7.14 2.49
CA ARG A 79 -7.12 7.70 2.17
C ARG A 79 -6.00 6.89 2.82
N LEU A 80 -6.17 6.51 4.09
CA LEU A 80 -5.22 5.65 4.81
C LEU A 80 -5.10 4.29 4.11
N ALA A 81 -6.22 3.64 3.80
CA ALA A 81 -6.25 2.36 3.10
C ALA A 81 -5.50 2.43 1.75
N ALA A 82 -5.75 3.47 0.96
CA ALA A 82 -5.05 3.72 -0.30
C ALA A 82 -3.53 3.93 -0.10
N ARG A 83 -3.13 4.69 0.92
CA ARG A 83 -1.72 4.89 1.28
C ARG A 83 -1.06 3.57 1.70
N LEU A 84 -1.74 2.75 2.51
CA LEU A 84 -1.20 1.44 2.91
C LEU A 84 -1.04 0.53 1.70
N ARG A 85 -1.94 0.58 0.72
CA ARG A 85 -1.81 -0.15 -0.53
C ARG A 85 -0.59 0.30 -1.34
N THR A 86 -0.36 1.59 -1.51
CA THR A 86 0.82 2.07 -2.25
C THR A 86 2.12 1.67 -1.56
N LEU A 87 2.20 1.79 -0.22
CA LEU A 87 3.34 1.32 0.56
C LEU A 87 3.56 -0.19 0.41
N TYR A 88 2.47 -0.96 0.45
CA TYR A 88 2.54 -2.39 0.28
C TYR A 88 3.04 -2.74 -1.11
N GLU A 89 2.32 -2.36 -2.16
CA GLU A 89 2.53 -2.78 -3.55
C GLU A 89 3.81 -2.20 -4.15
N GLN A 90 4.04 -0.90 -4.02
CA GLN A 90 5.15 -0.21 -4.70
C GLN A 90 6.45 -0.27 -3.90
N GLN A 91 6.37 -0.15 -2.57
CA GLN A 91 7.57 -0.09 -1.72
C GLN A 91 7.91 -1.42 -1.07
N GLY A 92 7.05 -2.44 -1.23
CA GLY A 92 7.28 -3.77 -0.68
C GLY A 92 7.11 -3.85 0.84
N ALA A 93 6.42 -2.88 1.45
CA ALA A 93 6.24 -2.82 2.90
C ALA A 93 5.56 -4.09 3.46
N THR A 94 5.91 -4.47 4.68
CA THR A 94 5.32 -5.65 5.34
C THR A 94 4.05 -5.31 6.11
N LEU A 95 3.21 -6.31 6.41
CA LEU A 95 1.99 -6.10 7.23
C LEU A 95 2.30 -5.54 8.63
N ALA A 96 3.51 -5.78 9.16
CA ALA A 96 3.94 -5.21 10.44
C ALA A 96 4.31 -3.72 10.30
N GLU A 97 4.96 -3.32 9.21
CA GLU A 97 5.23 -1.92 8.91
C GLU A 97 3.94 -1.15 8.58
N LEU A 98 3.02 -1.78 7.83
CA LEU A 98 1.70 -1.19 7.59
C LEU A 98 0.92 -0.97 8.89
N ALA A 99 1.00 -1.92 9.83
CA ALA A 99 0.40 -1.79 11.16
C ALA A 99 0.99 -0.60 11.93
N ALA A 100 2.32 -0.44 11.91
CA ALA A 100 2.98 0.70 12.54
C ALA A 100 2.55 2.05 11.91
N VAL A 101 2.41 2.11 10.58
CA VAL A 101 1.97 3.33 9.87
C VAL A 101 0.49 3.65 10.13
N ALA A 102 -0.35 2.62 10.25
CA ALA A 102 -1.78 2.78 10.52
C ALA A 102 -2.09 3.07 12.00
N GLY A 103 -1.14 2.83 12.91
CA GLY A 103 -1.42 2.83 14.35
C GLY A 103 -2.38 1.70 14.78
N GLU A 104 -2.53 0.67 13.94
CA GLU A 104 -3.46 -0.43 14.14
C GLU A 104 -2.72 -1.76 14.34
N SER A 105 -3.45 -2.81 14.75
CA SER A 105 -2.93 -4.17 14.75
C SER A 105 -2.67 -4.69 13.33
N ARG A 106 -1.84 -5.75 13.19
CA ARG A 106 -1.64 -6.43 11.89
C ARG A 106 -2.95 -6.87 11.22
N ARG A 107 -3.94 -7.28 12.02
CA ARG A 107 -5.26 -7.68 11.50
C ARG A 107 -6.04 -6.48 10.94
N GLY A 108 -5.93 -5.33 11.59
CA GLY A 108 -6.50 -4.06 11.14
C GLY A 108 -5.86 -3.58 9.83
N ALA A 109 -4.53 -3.54 9.78
CA ALA A 109 -3.78 -3.21 8.56
C ALA A 109 -4.10 -4.15 7.38
N ARG A 110 -4.26 -5.46 7.64
CA ARG A 110 -4.71 -6.41 6.63
C ARG A 110 -6.11 -6.09 6.11
N ARG A 111 -7.04 -5.75 7.01
CA ARG A 111 -8.41 -5.37 6.63
C ARG A 111 -8.42 -4.10 5.79
N LEU A 112 -7.68 -3.06 6.18
CA LEU A 112 -7.53 -1.82 5.41
C LEU A 112 -6.92 -2.07 4.02
N LEU A 113 -5.94 -2.95 3.91
CA LEU A 113 -5.36 -3.33 2.62
C LEU A 113 -6.41 -3.97 1.70
N LEU A 114 -7.23 -4.89 2.24
CA LEU A 114 -8.32 -5.53 1.49
C LEU A 114 -9.42 -4.52 1.12
N GLU A 115 -9.77 -3.58 2.01
CA GLU A 115 -10.71 -2.49 1.75
C GLU A 115 -10.24 -1.59 0.59
N ALA A 116 -8.93 -1.41 0.41
CA ALA A 116 -8.34 -0.69 -0.71
C ALA A 116 -8.23 -1.52 -2.02
N GLY A 117 -8.74 -2.76 -2.02
CA GLY A 117 -8.65 -3.68 -3.14
C GLY A 117 -7.26 -4.33 -3.31
N GLY A 118 -6.41 -4.26 -2.29
CA GLY A 118 -5.10 -4.91 -2.29
C GLY A 118 -5.18 -6.39 -1.93
N THR A 119 -4.32 -7.21 -2.52
CA THR A 119 -4.21 -8.65 -2.18
C THR A 119 -3.05 -8.91 -1.22
N VAL A 120 -3.23 -9.85 -0.30
CA VAL A 120 -2.13 -10.26 0.59
C VAL A 120 -1.17 -11.18 -0.16
N ARG A 121 0.13 -10.83 -0.14
CA ARG A 121 1.20 -11.64 -0.70
C ARG A 121 1.32 -12.97 0.02
N THR A 122 1.76 -13.98 -0.73
CA THR A 122 2.16 -15.25 -0.13
C THR A 122 3.47 -15.11 0.64
N PRO A 123 3.75 -16.01 1.60
CA PRO A 123 5.04 -16.07 2.27
C PRO A 123 6.21 -16.23 1.28
N GLN A 124 6.03 -17.03 0.23
CA GLN A 124 7.05 -17.22 -0.81
C GLN A 124 7.33 -15.94 -1.60
N GLN A 125 6.30 -15.18 -1.98
CA GLN A 125 6.48 -13.88 -2.62
C GLN A 125 7.24 -12.91 -1.71
N THR A 126 6.90 -12.88 -0.43
CA THR A 126 7.60 -12.05 0.57
C THR A 126 9.07 -12.45 0.71
N LEU A 127 9.38 -13.74 0.75
CA LEU A 127 10.75 -14.24 0.81
C LEU A 127 11.55 -13.86 -0.45
N ARG A 128 10.98 -14.03 -1.65
CA ARG A 128 11.61 -13.64 -2.92
C ARG A 128 11.94 -12.14 -2.95
N MET A 129 10.99 -11.29 -2.56
CA MET A 129 11.20 -9.84 -2.50
C MET A 129 12.30 -9.45 -1.51
N ARG A 130 12.32 -10.08 -0.33
CA ARG A 130 13.38 -9.83 0.67
C ARG A 130 14.76 -10.31 0.20
N ALA A 131 14.81 -11.46 -0.46
CA ALA A 131 16.04 -11.95 -1.05
C ALA A 131 16.55 -10.99 -2.13
N ALA A 132 15.66 -10.51 -3.00
CA ALA A 132 15.98 -9.51 -4.03
C ALA A 132 16.47 -8.18 -3.43
N ALA A 133 15.79 -7.65 -2.40
CA ALA A 133 16.20 -6.42 -1.72
C ALA A 133 17.58 -6.57 -1.07
N ARG A 134 17.84 -7.68 -0.36
CA ARG A 134 19.15 -7.97 0.22
C ARG A 134 20.23 -8.13 -0.85
N ALA A 135 19.91 -8.76 -1.98
CA ALA A 135 20.83 -8.89 -3.11
C ALA A 135 21.17 -7.52 -3.72
N ALA A 136 20.19 -6.64 -3.86
CA ALA A 136 20.40 -5.27 -4.35
C ALA A 136 21.29 -4.45 -3.40
N GLU A 137 21.03 -4.49 -2.10
CA GLU A 137 21.89 -3.82 -1.10
C GLU A 137 23.31 -4.38 -1.11
N ARG A 138 23.46 -5.71 -1.19
CA ARG A 138 24.76 -6.36 -1.33
C ARG A 138 25.49 -5.95 -2.60
N GLN A 139 24.77 -5.77 -3.71
CA GLN A 139 25.34 -5.31 -4.97
C GLN A 139 25.82 -3.87 -4.88
N LYS A 140 25.04 -2.97 -4.28
CA LYS A 140 25.45 -1.57 -4.03
C LYS A 140 26.74 -1.50 -3.22
N LEU A 141 26.82 -2.31 -2.17
CA LEU A 141 28.01 -2.41 -1.32
C LEU A 141 29.21 -2.99 -2.08
N ALA A 142 29.00 -4.00 -2.92
CA ALA A 142 30.05 -4.56 -3.75
C ALA A 142 30.61 -3.51 -4.74
N LEU A 143 29.74 -2.69 -5.34
CA LEU A 143 30.15 -1.61 -6.25
C LEU A 143 30.89 -0.48 -5.53
N SER A 144 30.46 -0.09 -4.33
CA SER A 144 31.16 0.94 -3.56
C SER A 144 32.55 0.48 -3.09
N LEU A 145 32.69 -0.79 -2.70
CA LEU A 145 33.99 -1.39 -2.39
C LEU A 145 34.89 -1.45 -3.63
N ARG A 146 34.33 -1.78 -4.79
CA ARG A 146 35.07 -1.78 -6.06
C ARG A 146 35.62 -0.40 -6.38
N ALA A 147 34.80 0.65 -6.29
CA ALA A 147 35.25 2.03 -6.54
C ALA A 147 36.45 2.40 -5.66
N ARG A 148 36.36 2.13 -4.35
CA ARG A 148 37.47 2.38 -3.41
C ARG A 148 38.71 1.54 -3.68
N TYR A 149 38.55 0.29 -4.12
CA TYR A 149 39.66 -0.57 -4.51
C TYR A 149 40.36 -0.08 -5.79
N GLU A 150 39.58 0.41 -6.76
CA GLU A 150 40.09 1.03 -7.98
C GLU A 150 40.85 2.33 -7.66
N GLU A 151 40.36 3.14 -6.72
CA GLU A 151 41.04 4.34 -6.17
C GLU A 151 42.36 4.02 -5.44
N GLY A 152 42.64 2.76 -5.12
CA GLY A 152 43.91 2.31 -4.56
C GLY A 152 43.87 1.79 -3.13
N ALA A 153 42.69 1.73 -2.49
CA ALA A 153 42.57 1.12 -1.16
C ALA A 153 42.90 -0.38 -1.20
N THR A 154 43.64 -0.86 -0.19
CA THR A 154 43.96 -2.29 -0.10
C THR A 154 42.79 -3.09 0.49
N VAL A 155 42.73 -4.39 0.19
CA VAL A 155 41.66 -5.27 0.71
C VAL A 155 41.63 -5.31 2.26
N PRO A 156 42.77 -5.38 2.98
CA PRO A 156 42.79 -5.26 4.44
C PRO A 156 42.25 -3.92 4.95
N ASP A 157 42.55 -2.81 4.30
CA ASP A 157 42.07 -1.49 4.71
C ASP A 157 40.56 -1.36 4.53
N LEU A 158 40.04 -1.88 3.40
CA LEU A 158 38.59 -1.95 3.14
C LEU A 158 37.86 -2.84 4.16
N ALA A 159 38.46 -3.96 4.53
CA ALA A 159 37.94 -4.87 5.55
C ALA A 159 37.82 -4.17 6.92
N LYS A 160 38.85 -3.43 7.32
CA LYS A 160 38.86 -2.65 8.57
C LYS A 160 37.85 -1.50 8.53
N ALA A 161 37.79 -0.75 7.43
CA ALA A 161 36.89 0.41 7.28
C ALA A 161 35.41 0.02 7.27
N CYS A 162 35.07 -1.15 6.72
CA CYS A 162 33.69 -1.64 6.64
C CYS A 162 33.34 -2.69 7.72
N ASN A 163 34.26 -2.97 8.65
CA ASN A 163 34.12 -3.99 9.70
C ASN A 163 33.71 -5.38 9.16
N TYR A 164 34.32 -5.78 8.04
CA TYR A 164 34.12 -7.10 7.43
C TYR A 164 35.38 -7.93 7.49
N SER A 165 35.22 -9.25 7.39
CA SER A 165 36.38 -10.12 7.19
C SER A 165 36.98 -9.91 5.79
N VAL A 166 38.30 -10.05 5.68
CA VAL A 166 39.04 -9.97 4.40
C VAL A 166 38.43 -10.90 3.35
N ALA A 167 38.06 -12.13 3.73
CA ALA A 167 37.39 -13.09 2.86
C ALA A 167 36.02 -12.62 2.34
N THR A 168 35.27 -11.85 3.15
CA THR A 168 33.98 -11.28 2.75
C THR A 168 34.18 -10.16 1.73
N VAL A 169 35.19 -9.31 1.91
CA VAL A 169 35.56 -8.26 0.96
C VAL A 169 35.99 -8.87 -0.38
N TYR A 170 36.86 -9.89 -0.38
CA TYR A 170 37.22 -10.60 -1.62
C TYR A 170 35.99 -11.14 -2.36
N ARG A 171 35.04 -11.76 -1.63
CA ARG A 171 33.83 -12.32 -2.23
C ARG A 171 32.95 -11.23 -2.86
N LEU A 172 32.85 -10.06 -2.21
CA LEU A 172 32.10 -8.92 -2.72
C LEU A 172 32.78 -8.27 -3.93
N LEU A 173 34.11 -8.14 -3.92
CA LEU A 173 34.87 -7.63 -5.07
C LEU A 173 34.75 -8.55 -6.29
N HIS A 174 34.79 -9.87 -6.09
CA HIS A 174 34.51 -10.84 -7.16
C HIS A 174 33.07 -10.74 -7.67
N GLN A 175 32.09 -10.55 -6.79
CA GLN A 175 30.69 -10.34 -7.17
C GLN A 175 30.50 -9.06 -8.02
N ALA A 176 31.31 -8.02 -7.80
CA ALA A 176 31.34 -6.81 -8.62
C ALA A 176 32.22 -6.93 -9.90
N SER A 177 32.70 -8.14 -10.22
CA SER A 177 33.60 -8.42 -11.35
C SER A 177 34.87 -7.57 -11.35
N THR A 178 35.40 -7.27 -10.17
CA THR A 178 36.62 -6.47 -10.02
C THR A 178 37.83 -7.27 -10.49
N ARG A 179 38.68 -6.66 -11.33
CA ARG A 179 39.99 -7.25 -11.67
C ARG A 179 40.90 -7.12 -10.46
N MET A 180 41.22 -8.24 -9.84
CA MET A 180 42.11 -8.26 -8.69
C MET A 180 43.52 -7.84 -9.13
N ARG A 181 44.13 -6.90 -8.41
CA ARG A 181 45.54 -6.57 -8.61
C ARG A 181 46.36 -7.82 -8.31
N PRO A 182 47.45 -8.08 -9.07
CA PRO A 182 48.35 -9.17 -8.77
C PRO A 182 48.73 -9.08 -7.29
N GLN A 183 48.58 -10.18 -6.55
CA GLN A 183 49.06 -10.22 -5.19
C GLN A 183 50.56 -9.92 -5.26
N HIS A 184 50.95 -8.72 -4.84
CA HIS A 184 52.33 -8.49 -4.48
C HIS A 184 52.60 -9.48 -3.37
N ARG A 185 53.35 -10.53 -3.72
CA ARG A 185 53.92 -11.45 -2.75
C ARG A 185 54.71 -10.58 -1.80
N HIS A 186 54.15 -10.26 -0.64
CA HIS A 186 54.97 -10.11 0.55
C HIS A 186 55.55 -11.49 0.76
N GLY A 187 56.67 -11.77 0.07
CA GLY A 187 57.50 -12.91 0.38
C GLY A 187 57.81 -12.82 1.88
N PRO A 188 57.76 -13.93 2.62
CA PRO A 188 58.17 -13.89 4.00
C PRO A 188 59.61 -13.39 4.01
N THR A 189 59.85 -12.21 4.58
CA THR A 189 61.17 -11.84 5.08
C THR A 189 61.51 -12.90 6.11
N ARG A 190 62.20 -13.95 5.62
CA ARG A 190 62.78 -15.02 6.39
C ARG A 190 63.62 -14.34 7.48
N PRO A 191 63.27 -14.43 8.77
CA PRO A 191 64.17 -13.94 9.80
C PRO A 191 65.42 -14.80 9.69
N GLU A 192 66.53 -14.20 9.30
CA GLU A 192 67.83 -14.85 9.34
C GLU A 192 68.06 -15.29 10.78
N GLY A 193 68.02 -16.60 10.99
CA GLY A 193 68.36 -17.22 12.25
C GLY A 193 69.82 -16.91 12.55
N LYS A 194 70.06 -15.99 13.48
CA LYS A 194 71.34 -15.88 14.18
C LYS A 194 71.52 -17.09 15.09
N ARG A 195 72.45 -17.97 14.72
CA ARG A 195 73.30 -18.81 15.59
C ARG A 195 74.58 -19.13 14.81
N PRO A 196 75.75 -19.34 15.44
CA PRO A 196 76.03 -19.51 16.87
C PRO A 196 76.53 -18.24 17.57
#